data_AF-A0AAE1C1S3-F1
#
_entry.id   AF-A0AAE1C1S3-F1
#
_cell.length_a   1.000
_cell.length_b   1.000
_cell.length_c   1.000
_cell.angle_alpha   90.00
_cell.angle_beta   90.00
_cell.angle_gamma   90.00
#
_symmetry.space_group_name_H-M   'P 1'
#
loop_
_entity.id
_entity.type
_entity.pdbx_description
1 polymer ?
#
loop_
_entity_poly.entity_id
_entity_poly.type
_entity_poly.pdbx_seq_one_letter_code
_entity_poly.pdbx_strand_id
1 'polypeptide(L)'
;MNGRPISEFASLQKATKSWLETWRAFWLPALISNNKIDYAPFNSSLQQLHKNQTKPSHTVLVNMVTKAYKDQETDILGRHGKKNFTFEEFLHHVLWTHDFGFQDPHWISVYDLCEPCARRYDHVVHMETAQEELRDLLNLVGHPPVNVTLHPIKPLPDFHMYLGLPKLLLDKIIQLYWLDFHLFGYSEQFIQS
;
A
#
# COMPACT_ATOMS: atom_id res chain seq x y z
N MET A 1 7.40 4.76 5.56
CA MET A 1 6.79 5.86 6.32
C MET A 1 7.26 5.74 7.76
N ASN A 2 8.28 6.49 8.17
CA ASN A 2 8.99 6.26 9.44
C ASN A 2 8.29 6.95 10.64
N GLY A 3 6.96 6.90 10.67
CA GLY A 3 6.18 7.56 11.72
C GLY A 3 6.47 9.05 11.86
N ARG A 4 6.70 9.79 10.77
CA ARG A 4 6.77 11.27 10.76
C ARG A 4 5.42 11.88 10.38
N PRO A 5 5.06 13.07 10.90
CA PRO A 5 3.82 13.75 10.55
C PRO A 5 3.79 14.14 9.07
N ILE A 6 2.61 14.04 8.45
CA ILE A 6 2.40 14.50 7.07
C ILE A 6 2.73 15.99 6.89
N SER A 7 2.64 16.80 7.95
CA SER A 7 3.09 18.19 7.95
C SER A 7 4.58 18.35 7.65
N GLU A 8 5.40 17.33 7.92
CA GLU A 8 6.83 17.32 7.57
C GLU A 8 7.10 16.85 6.14
N PHE A 9 6.14 16.20 5.48
CA PHE A 9 6.28 15.76 4.09
C PHE A 9 5.86 16.82 3.08
N ALA A 10 5.04 17.80 3.48
CA ALA A 10 4.65 18.94 2.65
C ALA A 10 5.83 19.83 2.23
N SER A 11 6.94 19.82 2.97
CA SER A 11 8.17 20.55 2.62
C SER A 11 9.12 19.75 1.72
N LEU A 12 8.93 18.42 1.61
CA LEU A 12 9.86 17.51 0.93
C LEU A 12 9.44 17.13 -0.49
N GLN A 13 8.18 17.34 -0.85
CA GLN A 13 7.71 17.16 -2.22
C GLN A 13 7.49 18.53 -2.85
N LYS A 14 7.97 18.74 -4.09
CA LYS A 14 7.40 19.73 -5.01
C LYS A 14 5.96 19.31 -5.32
N ALA A 15 5.10 19.40 -4.31
CA ALA A 15 3.78 18.78 -4.34
C ALA A 15 2.85 19.63 -5.19
N THR A 16 2.23 19.00 -6.17
CA THR A 16 1.13 19.59 -6.96
C THR A 16 -0.16 19.70 -6.15
N LYS A 17 -0.23 19.06 -4.97
CA LYS A 17 -1.35 19.06 -4.03
C LYS A 17 -0.97 19.71 -2.71
N SER A 18 -1.91 20.42 -2.10
CA SER A 18 -1.76 21.00 -0.77
C SER A 18 -1.67 19.92 0.32
N TRP A 19 -1.09 20.29 1.47
CA TRP A 19 -1.03 19.42 2.64
C TRP A 19 -2.42 18.86 3.04
N LEU A 20 -3.45 19.72 3.00
CA LEU A 20 -4.81 19.35 3.39
C LEU A 20 -5.42 18.34 2.43
N GLU A 21 -5.16 18.47 1.12
CA GLU A 21 -5.61 17.48 0.13
C GLU A 21 -4.95 16.12 0.35
N THR A 22 -3.65 16.09 0.65
CA THR A 22 -2.94 14.85 0.97
C THR A 22 -3.46 14.23 2.28
N TRP A 23 -3.73 15.05 3.30
CA TRP A 23 -4.30 14.58 4.55
C TRP A 23 -5.71 13.98 4.35
N ARG A 24 -6.57 14.64 3.57
CA ARG A 24 -7.90 14.11 3.22
C ARG A 24 -7.81 12.82 2.42
N ALA A 25 -6.85 12.72 1.51
CA ALA A 25 -6.72 11.56 0.64
C ALA A 25 -6.25 10.31 1.39
N PHE A 26 -5.36 10.46 2.36
CA PHE A 26 -4.67 9.31 2.95
C PHE A 26 -4.86 9.19 4.47
N TRP A 27 -4.85 10.31 5.21
CA TRP A 27 -4.90 10.28 6.68
C TRP A 27 -6.33 10.14 7.19
N LEU A 28 -7.29 10.88 6.61
CA LEU A 28 -8.67 10.84 7.07
C LEU A 28 -9.31 9.43 6.91
N PRO A 29 -9.21 8.75 5.76
CA PRO A 29 -9.65 7.36 5.63
C PRO A 29 -8.94 6.40 6.58
N ALA A 30 -7.64 6.60 6.80
CA ALA A 30 -6.87 5.77 7.73
C ALA A 30 -7.27 5.96 9.20
N LEU A 31 -7.78 7.14 9.61
CA LEU A 31 -8.37 7.31 10.94
C LEU A 31 -9.65 6.48 11.11
N ILE A 32 -10.46 6.37 10.05
CA ILE A 32 -11.70 5.59 10.03
C ILE A 32 -11.38 4.09 10.11
N SER A 33 -10.51 3.60 9.23
CA SER A 33 -10.15 2.17 9.20
C SER A 33 -9.51 1.67 10.50
N ASN A 34 -8.90 2.57 11.27
CA ASN A 34 -8.28 2.28 12.56
C ASN A 34 -9.14 2.66 13.77
N ASN A 35 -10.44 2.92 13.57
CA ASN A 35 -11.41 3.26 14.62
C ASN A 35 -10.98 4.45 15.51
N LYS A 36 -10.20 5.39 14.96
CA LYS A 36 -9.75 6.60 15.69
C LYS A 36 -10.79 7.72 15.65
N ILE A 37 -11.71 7.65 14.70
CA ILE A 37 -12.90 8.50 14.59
C ILE A 37 -14.12 7.64 14.32
N ASP A 38 -15.31 8.13 14.71
CA ASP A 38 -16.56 7.40 14.54
C ASP A 38 -16.83 7.11 13.07
N TYR A 39 -17.18 5.86 12.78
CA TYR A 39 -17.50 5.34 11.44
C TYR A 39 -18.92 5.71 10.98
N ALA A 40 -19.82 6.06 11.91
CA ALA A 40 -21.23 6.29 11.61
C ALA A 40 -21.50 7.31 10.47
N PRO A 41 -20.79 8.45 10.36
CA PRO A 41 -20.98 9.41 9.27
C PRO A 41 -20.75 8.82 7.88
N PHE A 42 -19.93 7.77 7.77
CA PHE A 42 -19.57 7.14 6.50
C PHE A 42 -20.45 5.93 6.13
N ASN A 43 -21.11 5.31 7.11
CA ASN A 43 -21.85 4.06 6.94
C ASN A 43 -22.96 4.14 5.86
N SER A 44 -23.74 5.22 5.87
CA SER A 44 -24.82 5.44 4.88
C SER A 44 -24.30 5.54 3.44
N SER A 45 -23.11 6.14 3.27
CA SER A 45 -22.48 6.33 1.97
C SER A 45 -21.91 5.00 1.43
N LEU A 46 -21.33 4.18 2.32
CA LEU A 46 -20.87 2.83 1.97
C LEU A 46 -21.98 1.88 1.56
N GLN A 47 -23.09 1.88 2.30
CA GLN A 47 -24.24 1.04 1.98
C GLN A 47 -24.83 1.35 0.60
N GLN A 48 -24.75 2.61 0.14
CA GLN A 48 -25.18 2.99 -1.20
C GLN A 48 -24.24 2.46 -2.29
N LEU A 49 -22.93 2.42 -2.04
CA LEU A 49 -21.97 1.89 -3.03
C LEU A 49 -22.02 0.38 -3.19
N HIS A 50 -22.18 -0.37 -2.09
CA HIS A 50 -22.30 -1.83 -2.18
C HIS A 50 -23.47 -2.27 -3.08
N LYS A 51 -24.51 -1.45 -3.20
CA LYS A 51 -25.65 -1.71 -4.08
C LYS A 51 -25.32 -1.56 -5.58
N ASN A 52 -24.31 -0.77 -5.93
CA ASN A 52 -23.99 -0.43 -7.31
C ASN A 52 -23.03 -1.42 -8.00
N GLN A 53 -22.53 -2.45 -7.29
CA GLN A 53 -21.72 -3.57 -7.79
C GLN A 53 -20.46 -3.26 -8.63
N THR A 54 -20.09 -1.99 -8.79
CA THR A 54 -18.82 -1.58 -9.41
C THR A 54 -17.75 -1.41 -8.35
N LYS A 55 -16.53 -1.94 -8.55
CA LYS A 55 -15.37 -1.63 -7.68
C LYS A 55 -15.04 -0.14 -7.77
N PRO A 56 -15.26 0.66 -6.71
CA PRO A 56 -15.00 2.10 -6.75
C PRO A 56 -13.50 2.41 -6.68
N SER A 57 -13.04 3.46 -7.37
CA SER A 57 -11.63 3.88 -7.25
C SER A 57 -11.33 4.53 -5.90
N HIS A 58 -10.06 4.56 -5.50
CA HIS A 58 -9.62 5.29 -4.30
C HIS A 58 -10.08 6.77 -4.30
N THR A 59 -10.18 7.41 -5.46
CA THR A 59 -10.73 8.78 -5.56
C THR A 59 -12.19 8.88 -5.10
N VAL A 60 -13.00 7.85 -5.34
CA VAL A 60 -14.40 7.80 -4.87
C VAL A 60 -14.43 7.75 -3.35
N LEU A 61 -13.59 6.92 -2.72
CA LEU A 61 -13.46 6.86 -1.26
C LEU A 61 -13.15 8.24 -0.68
N VAL A 62 -12.11 8.90 -1.19
CA VAL A 62 -11.66 10.20 -0.71
C VAL A 62 -12.78 11.23 -0.79
N ASN A 63 -13.51 11.27 -1.91
CA ASN A 63 -14.63 12.20 -2.09
C ASN A 63 -15.76 11.94 -1.10
N MET A 64 -16.12 10.68 -0.88
CA MET A 64 -17.19 10.31 0.05
C MET A 64 -16.83 10.63 1.50
N VAL A 65 -15.62 10.23 1.93
CA VAL A 65 -15.13 10.48 3.28
C VAL A 65 -15.02 11.99 3.52
N THR A 66 -14.41 12.75 2.60
CA THR A 66 -14.32 14.21 2.72
C THR A 66 -15.71 14.85 2.85
N LYS A 67 -16.69 14.37 2.07
CA LYS A 67 -18.07 14.86 2.15
C LYS A 67 -18.74 14.50 3.48
N ALA A 68 -18.57 13.27 3.96
CA ALA A 68 -19.21 12.77 5.18
C ALA A 68 -18.71 13.48 6.45
N TYR A 69 -17.44 13.88 6.50
CA TYR A 69 -16.83 14.51 7.67
C TYR A 69 -16.62 16.02 7.52
N LYS A 70 -17.19 16.66 6.49
CA LYS A 70 -16.99 18.09 6.20
C LYS A 70 -17.24 18.99 7.41
N ASP A 71 -18.32 18.73 8.16
CA ASP A 71 -18.71 19.57 9.31
C ASP A 71 -17.85 19.33 10.55
N GLN A 72 -17.18 18.18 10.62
CA GLN A 72 -16.31 17.79 11.74
C GLN A 72 -14.82 18.01 11.43
N GLU A 73 -14.48 18.43 10.21
CA GLU A 73 -13.10 18.44 9.72
C GLU A 73 -12.18 19.29 10.59
N THR A 74 -12.61 20.49 11.00
CA THR A 74 -11.80 21.37 11.85
C THR A 74 -11.45 20.73 13.19
N ASP A 75 -12.41 20.04 13.82
CA ASP A 75 -12.18 19.34 15.09
C ASP A 75 -11.26 18.13 14.91
N ILE A 76 -11.49 17.32 13.86
CA ILE A 76 -10.65 16.16 13.55
C ILE A 76 -9.22 16.61 13.25
N LEU A 77 -9.03 17.68 12.48
CA LEU A 77 -7.71 18.27 12.22
C LEU A 77 -7.04 18.75 13.51
N GLY A 78 -7.79 19.38 14.42
CA GLY A 78 -7.27 19.79 15.73
C GLY A 78 -6.75 18.59 16.55
N ARG A 79 -7.46 17.46 16.51
CA ARG A 79 -7.13 16.25 17.29
C ARG A 79 -6.12 15.31 16.62
N HIS A 80 -6.08 15.28 15.29
CA HIS A 80 -5.36 14.26 14.52
C HIS A 80 -4.50 14.81 13.37
N GLY A 81 -4.55 16.10 13.05
CA GLY A 81 -3.82 16.68 11.91
C GLY A 81 -2.29 16.50 11.98
N LYS A 82 -1.73 16.41 13.19
CA LYS A 82 -0.27 16.20 13.39
C LYS A 82 0.10 14.76 13.79
N LYS A 83 -0.85 13.83 13.79
CA LYS A 83 -0.60 12.44 14.18
C LYS A 83 -0.01 11.64 13.03
N ASN A 84 0.75 10.62 13.41
CA ASN A 84 1.47 9.75 12.49
C ASN A 84 0.76 8.40 12.45
N PHE A 85 0.91 7.69 11.34
CA PHE A 85 0.43 6.32 11.21
C PHE A 85 1.58 5.35 11.43
N THR A 86 1.32 4.34 12.25
CA THR A 86 2.19 3.18 12.40
C THR A 86 2.06 2.26 11.17
N PHE A 87 3.00 1.32 11.00
CA PHE A 87 2.89 0.32 9.94
C PHE A 87 1.67 -0.57 10.11
N GLU A 88 1.39 -0.99 11.34
CA GLU A 88 0.22 -1.81 11.67
C GLU A 88 -1.08 -1.10 11.27
N GLU A 89 -1.21 0.19 11.60
CA GLU A 89 -2.39 0.98 11.21
C GLU A 89 -2.50 1.14 9.69
N PHE A 90 -1.38 1.20 8.97
CA PHE A 90 -1.36 1.18 7.52
C PHE A 90 -1.86 -0.17 6.98
N LEU A 91 -1.42 -1.30 7.52
CA LEU A 91 -1.89 -2.61 7.06
C LEU A 91 -3.38 -2.84 7.36
N HIS A 92 -3.88 -2.36 8.50
CA HIS A 92 -5.32 -2.33 8.77
C HIS A 92 -6.08 -1.48 7.74
N HIS A 93 -5.51 -0.35 7.32
CA HIS A 93 -6.07 0.48 6.27
C HIS A 93 -6.09 -0.23 4.90
N VAL A 94 -5.02 -0.96 4.55
CA VAL A 94 -4.96 -1.77 3.33
C VAL A 94 -6.07 -2.82 3.31
N LEU A 95 -6.21 -3.62 4.39
CA LEU A 95 -7.27 -4.62 4.49
C LEU A 95 -8.66 -4.00 4.42
N TRP A 96 -8.88 -2.90 5.14
CA TRP A 96 -10.17 -2.20 5.13
C TRP A 96 -10.51 -1.69 3.72
N THR A 97 -9.58 -1.04 3.02
CA THR A 97 -9.83 -0.58 1.65
C THR A 97 -10.06 -1.74 0.67
N HIS A 98 -9.40 -2.88 0.86
CA HIS A 98 -9.68 -4.10 0.10
C HIS A 98 -11.10 -4.61 0.34
N ASP A 99 -11.52 -4.77 1.58
CA ASP A 99 -12.83 -5.34 1.94
C ASP A 99 -14.00 -4.51 1.41
N PHE A 100 -13.80 -3.19 1.28
CA PHE A 100 -14.77 -2.26 0.70
C PHE A 100 -14.54 -1.97 -0.80
N GLY A 101 -13.52 -2.56 -1.42
CA GLY A 101 -13.23 -2.42 -2.86
C GLY A 101 -12.66 -1.07 -3.29
N PHE A 102 -12.09 -0.28 -2.37
CA PHE A 102 -11.48 1.04 -2.62
C PHE A 102 -9.95 1.02 -2.66
N GLN A 103 -9.36 -0.09 -3.08
CA GLN A 103 -7.91 -0.27 -3.08
C GLN A 103 -7.23 0.88 -3.85
N ASP A 104 -6.14 1.39 -3.29
CA ASP A 104 -5.32 2.39 -3.96
C ASP A 104 -4.37 1.69 -4.94
N PRO A 105 -4.17 2.25 -6.16
CA PRO A 105 -3.23 1.69 -7.14
C PRO A 105 -1.80 1.48 -6.64
N HIS A 106 -1.36 2.19 -5.60
CA HIS A 106 -0.02 2.06 -5.05
C HIS A 106 0.19 0.81 -4.19
N TRP A 107 -0.89 0.20 -3.67
CA TRP A 107 -0.81 -0.98 -2.79
C TRP A 107 -1.88 -2.04 -3.09
N ILE A 108 -2.59 -1.94 -4.20
CA ILE A 108 -3.35 -3.07 -4.74
C ILE A 108 -2.39 -4.19 -5.18
N SER A 109 -2.86 -5.45 -5.18
CA SER A 109 -2.03 -6.57 -5.66
C SER A 109 -1.64 -6.35 -7.12
N VAL A 110 -0.46 -6.81 -7.51
CA VAL A 110 -0.03 -6.77 -8.90
C VAL A 110 -1.00 -7.59 -9.74
N TYR A 111 -1.40 -8.77 -9.25
CA TYR A 111 -2.38 -9.63 -9.91
C TYR A 111 -3.68 -8.88 -10.29
N ASP A 112 -4.17 -7.99 -9.43
CA ASP A 112 -5.37 -7.19 -9.69
C ASP A 112 -5.12 -5.96 -10.59
N LEU A 113 -3.86 -5.54 -10.78
CA LEU A 113 -3.51 -4.55 -11.79
C LEU A 113 -3.65 -5.16 -13.18
N CYS A 114 -4.06 -4.37 -14.17
CA CYS A 114 -4.27 -4.86 -15.53
C CYS A 114 -2.97 -5.43 -16.14
N GLU A 115 -3.09 -6.67 -16.65
CA GLU A 115 -2.21 -7.37 -17.60
C GLU A 115 -0.86 -7.99 -17.15
N PRO A 116 -0.51 -8.21 -15.87
CA PRO A 116 0.72 -8.95 -15.57
C PRO A 116 0.62 -10.41 -16.01
N CYS A 117 -0.53 -11.07 -15.85
CA CYS A 117 -0.74 -12.45 -16.30
C CYS A 117 -0.95 -12.59 -17.82
N ALA A 118 -1.17 -11.49 -18.54
CA ALA A 118 -1.34 -11.49 -19.99
C ALA A 118 -0.01 -11.61 -20.75
N ARG A 119 1.12 -11.58 -20.03
CA ARG A 119 2.46 -11.76 -20.57
C ARG A 119 3.03 -13.09 -20.09
N ARG A 120 3.74 -13.78 -21.00
CA ARG A 120 4.55 -14.95 -20.66
C ARG A 120 5.96 -14.46 -20.40
N TYR A 121 6.37 -14.47 -19.13
CA TYR A 121 7.72 -14.13 -18.75
C TYR A 121 8.61 -15.36 -18.90
N ASP A 122 9.74 -15.21 -19.60
CA ASP A 122 10.76 -16.26 -19.65
C ASP A 122 11.55 -16.31 -18.32
N HIS A 123 11.70 -15.15 -17.66
CA HIS A 123 12.45 -14.99 -16.42
C HIS A 123 11.81 -13.93 -15.51
N VAL A 124 11.83 -14.19 -14.20
CA VAL A 124 11.53 -13.25 -13.11
C VAL A 124 12.80 -13.15 -12.25
N VAL A 125 13.20 -11.93 -11.90
CA VAL A 125 14.39 -11.66 -11.09
C VAL A 125 13.95 -10.97 -9.80
N HIS A 126 14.53 -11.39 -8.68
CA HIS A 126 14.18 -10.92 -7.35
C HIS A 126 15.19 -9.90 -6.84
N MET A 127 14.72 -8.87 -6.14
CA MET A 127 15.58 -7.75 -5.74
C MET A 127 16.63 -8.15 -4.70
N GLU A 128 16.31 -9.13 -3.85
CA GLU A 128 17.18 -9.68 -2.81
C GLU A 128 18.37 -10.48 -3.37
N THR A 129 18.23 -11.03 -4.59
CA THR A 129 19.24 -11.85 -5.28
C THR A 129 19.56 -11.33 -6.69
N ALA A 130 19.19 -10.08 -6.96
CA ALA A 130 19.21 -9.53 -8.32
C ALA A 130 20.61 -9.50 -8.93
N GLN A 131 21.65 -9.36 -8.10
CA GLN A 131 23.02 -9.33 -8.60
C GLN A 131 23.47 -10.70 -9.12
N GLU A 132 23.16 -11.77 -8.38
CA GLU A 132 23.44 -13.14 -8.82
C GLU A 132 22.55 -13.55 -9.99
N GLU A 133 21.23 -13.35 -9.88
CA GLU A 133 20.26 -13.77 -10.89
C GLU A 133 20.44 -13.04 -12.22
N LEU A 134 20.77 -11.73 -12.21
CA LEU A 134 21.01 -10.99 -13.44
C LEU A 134 22.30 -11.44 -14.13
N ARG A 135 23.35 -11.78 -13.37
CA ARG A 135 24.58 -12.36 -13.96
C ARG A 135 24.27 -13.69 -14.65
N ASP A 136 23.51 -14.56 -14.00
CA ASP A 136 23.19 -15.89 -14.52
C ASP A 136 22.24 -15.79 -15.73
N LEU A 137 21.29 -14.86 -15.71
CA LEU A 137 20.43 -14.53 -16.84
C LEU A 137 21.22 -14.01 -18.05
N LEU A 138 22.16 -13.09 -17.85
CA LEU A 138 22.99 -12.56 -18.94
C LEU A 138 23.83 -13.65 -19.61
N ASN A 139 24.38 -14.58 -18.81
CA ASN A 139 25.08 -15.75 -19.34
C ASN A 139 24.15 -16.65 -20.16
N LEU A 140 22.92 -16.89 -19.68
CA LEU A 140 21.93 -17.73 -20.35
C LEU A 140 21.53 -17.18 -21.73
N VAL A 141 21.40 -15.86 -21.86
CA VAL A 141 21.06 -15.21 -23.14
C VAL A 141 22.26 -15.00 -24.06
N GLY A 142 23.44 -15.52 -23.70
CA GLY A 142 24.67 -15.40 -24.50
C GLY A 142 25.27 -14.00 -24.53
N HIS A 143 24.93 -13.16 -23.55
CA HIS A 143 25.56 -11.84 -23.41
C HIS A 143 27.03 -12.01 -23.01
N PRO A 144 27.97 -11.23 -23.57
CA PRO A 144 29.36 -11.24 -23.11
C PRO A 144 29.46 -10.99 -21.60
N PRO A 145 30.47 -11.53 -20.90
CA PRO A 145 30.62 -11.31 -19.46
C PRO A 145 30.64 -9.81 -19.13
N VAL A 146 29.68 -9.35 -18.33
CA VAL A 146 29.62 -7.99 -17.82
C VAL A 146 29.61 -8.03 -16.30
N ASN A 147 30.39 -7.13 -15.69
CA ASN A 147 30.32 -6.89 -14.26
C ASN A 147 29.03 -6.13 -13.94
N VAL A 148 27.96 -6.88 -13.68
CA VAL A 148 26.71 -6.33 -13.14
C VAL A 148 26.97 -5.90 -11.70
N THR A 149 27.13 -4.59 -11.50
CA THR A 149 27.13 -3.99 -10.18
C THR A 149 25.82 -3.25 -10.04
N LEU A 150 24.86 -3.86 -9.36
CA LEU A 150 23.69 -3.12 -8.92
C LEU A 150 24.15 -2.15 -7.85
N HIS A 151 23.81 -0.87 -8.00
CA HIS A 151 24.01 0.05 -6.90
C HIS A 151 23.23 -0.49 -5.70
N PRO A 152 23.85 -0.60 -4.52
CA PRO A 152 23.12 -1.03 -3.34
C PRO A 152 21.92 -0.11 -3.21
N ILE A 153 20.73 -0.68 -3.38
CA ILE A 153 19.50 0.01 -3.03
C ILE A 153 19.69 0.27 -1.55
N LYS A 154 19.82 1.55 -1.18
CA LYS A 154 19.89 1.91 0.24
C LYS A 154 18.73 1.16 0.88
N PRO A 155 18.99 0.24 1.82
CA PRO A 155 17.90 -0.50 2.43
C PRO A 155 16.91 0.55 2.90
N LEU A 156 15.64 0.37 2.53
CA LEU A 156 14.57 1.20 3.06
C LEU A 156 14.82 1.28 4.57
N PRO A 157 14.80 2.48 5.20
CA PRO A 157 15.31 2.67 6.56
C PRO A 157 14.70 1.78 7.66
N ASP A 158 13.72 0.95 7.33
CA ASP A 158 13.00 0.12 8.25
C ASP A 158 12.47 -1.15 7.56
N PHE A 159 13.37 -2.05 7.14
CA PHE A 159 13.02 -3.39 6.63
C PHE A 159 12.47 -4.31 7.74
N HIS A 160 12.30 -3.81 8.96
CA HIS A 160 11.88 -4.56 10.13
C HIS A 160 10.53 -4.09 10.68
N MET A 161 9.79 -3.24 9.95
CA MET A 161 8.47 -2.76 10.37
C MET A 161 7.46 -3.89 10.58
N TYR A 162 7.67 -5.05 9.93
CA TYR A 162 6.85 -6.23 10.13
C TYR A 162 7.23 -7.05 11.39
N LEU A 163 8.44 -6.86 11.93
CA LEU A 163 8.89 -7.53 13.14
C LEU A 163 8.10 -7.00 14.34
N GLY A 164 7.17 -7.82 14.84
CA GLY A 164 6.29 -7.46 15.96
C GLY A 164 4.83 -7.24 15.57
N LEU A 165 4.46 -7.37 14.30
CA LEU A 165 3.06 -7.36 13.90
C LEU A 165 2.30 -8.55 14.51
N PRO A 166 1.00 -8.38 14.85
CA PRO A 166 0.15 -9.50 15.21
C PRO A 166 0.12 -10.54 14.09
N LYS A 167 0.41 -11.81 14.41
CA LYS A 167 0.45 -12.90 13.41
C LYS A 167 -0.81 -12.94 12.53
N LEU A 168 -1.98 -12.78 13.14
CA LEU A 168 -3.26 -12.78 12.41
C LEU A 168 -3.35 -11.64 11.38
N LEU A 169 -2.79 -10.47 11.68
CA LEU A 169 -2.77 -9.36 10.72
C LEU A 169 -1.84 -9.69 9.55
N LEU A 170 -0.64 -10.21 9.85
CA LEU A 170 0.33 -10.61 8.84
C LEU A 170 -0.24 -11.71 7.94
N ASP A 171 -0.88 -12.74 8.51
CA ASP A 171 -1.52 -13.82 7.77
C ASP A 171 -2.57 -13.29 6.78
N LYS A 172 -3.39 -12.31 7.21
CA LYS A 172 -4.40 -11.68 6.33
C LYS A 172 -3.76 -10.90 5.18
N ILE A 173 -2.66 -10.18 5.45
CA ILE A 173 -1.91 -9.46 4.43
C ILE A 173 -1.26 -10.43 3.44
N ILE A 174 -0.62 -11.50 3.93
CA ILE A 174 -0.06 -12.56 3.09
C ILE A 174 -1.14 -13.17 2.20
N GLN A 175 -2.31 -13.48 2.77
CA GLN A 175 -3.43 -14.02 2.02
C GLN A 175 -3.93 -13.05 0.94
N LEU A 176 -4.00 -11.75 1.25
CA LEU A 176 -4.38 -10.71 0.29
C LEU A 176 -3.44 -10.67 -0.93
N TYR A 177 -2.14 -10.85 -0.73
CA TYR A 177 -1.14 -10.83 -1.80
C TYR A 177 -0.69 -12.22 -2.27
N TRP A 178 -1.40 -13.28 -1.90
CA TRP A 178 -0.99 -14.67 -2.18
C TRP A 178 -0.71 -14.93 -3.67
N LEU A 179 -1.57 -14.39 -4.55
CA LEU A 179 -1.41 -14.55 -5.99
C LEU A 179 -0.16 -13.84 -6.54
N ASP A 180 0.25 -12.73 -5.92
CA ASP A 180 1.49 -12.04 -6.29
C ASP A 180 2.70 -12.90 -5.92
N PHE A 181 2.72 -13.46 -4.70
CA PHE A 181 3.79 -14.36 -4.29
C PHE A 181 3.91 -15.56 -5.24
N HIS A 182 2.77 -16.15 -5.62
CA HIS A 182 2.75 -17.24 -6.57
C HIS A 182 3.21 -16.82 -7.97
N LEU A 183 2.73 -15.67 -8.47
CA LEU A 183 3.10 -15.14 -9.79
C LEU A 183 4.60 -14.88 -9.90
N PHE A 184 5.23 -14.40 -8.84
CA PHE A 184 6.66 -14.09 -8.82
C PHE A 184 7.53 -15.26 -8.35
N GLY A 185 6.95 -16.43 -8.04
CA GLY A 185 7.73 -17.63 -7.73
C GLY A 185 8.32 -17.69 -6.32
N TYR A 186 7.79 -16.90 -5.38
CA TYR A 186 8.19 -16.97 -3.97
C TYR A 186 7.76 -18.30 -3.34
N SER A 187 8.67 -18.92 -2.59
CA SER A 187 8.39 -20.21 -1.93
C SER A 187 7.53 -20.05 -0.68
N GLU A 188 6.80 -21.11 -0.30
CA GLU A 188 6.05 -21.11 0.96
C GLU A 188 6.94 -20.87 2.18
N GLN A 189 8.19 -21.35 2.16
CA GLN A 189 9.14 -21.08 3.25
C GLN A 189 9.49 -19.60 3.36
N PHE A 190 9.67 -18.91 2.23
CA PHE A 190 9.90 -17.47 2.21
C PHE A 190 8.69 -16.68 2.72
N ILE A 191 7.48 -17.13 2.38
CA ILE A 191 6.24 -16.48 2.79
C ILE A 191 5.98 -16.65 4.30
N GLN A 192 6.46 -17.74 4.90
CA GLN A 192 6.23 -18.08 6.31
C GLN A 192 7.37 -17.68 7.26
N SER A 193 8.48 -17.14 6.75
CA SER A 193 9.65 -16.70 7.54
C SER A 193 9.47 -15.31 8.15
#